data_AF-A0A935JFZ6-F1
#
_entry.id   AF-A0A935JFZ6-F1
#
_cell.length_a   1.000
_cell.length_b   1.000
_cell.length_c   1.000
_cell.angle_alpha   90.00
_cell.angle_beta   90.00
_cell.angle_gamma   90.00
#
_symmetry.space_group_name_H-M   'P 1'
#
loop_
_entity.id
_entity.type
_entity.pdbx_description
1 polymer ?
#
loop_
_entity_poly.entity_id
_entity_poly.type
_entity_poly.pdbx_seq_one_letter_code
_entity_poly.pdbx_strand_id
1 'polypeptide(L)'
;MLESIKKMLQQLIGSSDDSSQAAKLEFYTLGKFNLGVGKIGPDNRTDIDQSTLKEMYRRVAVGEFNIPVSGTLPEICVDGRTNRQGTRINAPSAAGGSLTMVYGRDLGDSGALNDKTEMQLTIETMDVLKGKGLSTAVHGDDHSNCGCGACTHAQKVYQHITDKIDPIAGLAGNYGIVISDLEKASIVSKAKNRLDHPSFFSEDRSAIIQAAQDHGANYEELVDAHNELCIAINMRQGTTIDRKAIRATFGPQYDLFVVDAWTFATAAQELALENNKQDSDRIAKAITIQNVATASVLGHSSLPIIPIG
;
A
#
# COMPACT_ATOMS: atom_id res chain seq x y z
N MET A 1 -2.46 17.37 9.47
CA MET A 1 -1.90 16.49 8.43
C MET A 1 -1.55 17.28 7.17
N LEU A 2 -2.51 17.87 6.45
CA LEU A 2 -2.24 18.67 5.22
C LEU A 2 -1.25 19.83 5.37
N GLU A 3 -1.31 20.63 6.44
CA GLU A 3 -0.43 21.81 6.59
C GLU A 3 1.03 21.48 6.92
N SER A 4 1.28 20.40 7.68
CA SER A 4 2.65 19.92 7.92
C SER A 4 3.28 19.32 6.65
N ILE A 5 2.46 18.72 5.78
CA ILE A 5 2.87 18.11 4.51
C ILE A 5 3.17 19.17 3.45
N LYS A 6 2.36 20.24 3.36
CA LYS A 6 2.66 21.41 2.51
C LYS A 6 4.03 22.03 2.84
N LYS A 7 4.35 22.17 4.13
CA LYS A 7 5.67 22.66 4.57
C LYS A 7 6.81 21.71 4.18
N MET A 8 6.58 20.40 4.20
CA MET A 8 7.58 19.39 3.81
C MET A 8 7.84 19.42 2.28
N LEU A 9 6.79 19.55 1.47
CA LEU A 9 6.91 19.69 0.01
C LEU A 9 7.60 21.01 -0.37
N GLN A 10 7.32 22.10 0.34
CA GLN A 10 8.04 23.37 0.15
C GLN A 10 9.54 23.26 0.48
N GLN A 11 9.92 22.44 1.46
CA GLN A 11 11.32 22.19 1.79
C GLN A 11 12.04 21.26 0.80
N LEU A 12 11.32 20.32 0.17
CA LEU A 12 11.88 19.39 -0.83
C LEU A 12 11.96 19.99 -2.25
N ILE A 13 11.05 20.91 -2.58
CA ILE A 13 10.90 21.45 -3.95
C ILE A 13 11.64 22.79 -4.11
N GLY A 14 12.05 23.43 -3.01
CA GLY A 14 12.67 24.75 -3.03
C GLY A 14 11.66 25.86 -3.36
N SER A 15 11.85 27.05 -2.79
CA SER A 15 11.09 28.24 -3.20
C SER A 15 11.35 28.51 -4.68
N SER A 16 10.29 28.74 -5.44
CA SER A 16 10.23 28.82 -6.90
C SER A 16 10.91 30.06 -7.52
N ASP A 17 12.06 30.51 -7.02
CA ASP A 17 12.69 31.76 -7.43
C ASP A 17 14.22 31.67 -7.62
N ASP A 18 14.76 30.52 -8.06
CA ASP A 18 16.13 30.53 -8.60
C ASP A 18 16.38 29.41 -9.63
N SER A 19 16.48 29.79 -10.90
CA SER A 19 16.63 28.88 -12.05
C SER A 19 18.06 28.35 -12.24
N SER A 20 18.86 28.19 -11.18
CA SER A 20 20.24 27.69 -11.30
C SER A 20 20.73 26.75 -10.18
N GLN A 21 19.85 26.21 -9.34
CA GLN A 21 20.20 25.05 -8.51
C GLN A 21 19.10 24.01 -8.60
N ALA A 22 19.31 22.99 -9.46
CA ALA A 22 18.54 21.76 -9.38
C ALA A 22 18.87 21.13 -8.03
N ALA A 23 18.08 21.45 -6.99
CA ALA A 23 18.16 20.78 -5.71
C ALA A 23 18.08 19.28 -5.98
N LYS A 24 19.11 18.55 -5.56
CA LYS A 24 19.19 17.11 -5.73
C LYS A 24 18.04 16.52 -4.91
N LEU A 25 16.97 16.10 -5.58
CA LEU A 25 15.86 15.38 -4.93
C LEU A 25 16.42 14.07 -4.35
N GLU A 26 16.56 14.04 -3.03
CA GLU A 26 16.95 12.84 -2.29
C GLU A 26 15.71 12.28 -1.58
N PHE A 27 15.39 11.02 -1.90
CA PHE A 27 14.28 10.28 -1.32
C PHE A 27 14.81 9.31 -0.27
N TYR A 28 14.06 9.13 0.82
CA TYR A 28 14.37 8.05 1.75
C TYR A 28 14.10 6.70 1.10
N THR A 29 15.01 5.75 1.29
CA THR A 29 14.77 4.36 0.93
C THR A 29 14.19 3.57 2.10
N LEU A 30 13.61 2.41 1.84
CA LEU A 30 13.21 1.47 2.91
C LEU A 30 14.39 1.17 3.87
N GLY A 31 15.60 1.00 3.32
CA GLY A 31 16.81 0.71 4.07
C GLY A 31 17.22 1.81 5.06
N LYS A 32 16.85 3.07 4.80
CA LYS A 32 17.05 4.18 5.76
C LYS A 32 16.37 3.91 7.11
N PHE A 33 15.30 3.11 7.09
CA PHE A 33 14.51 2.72 8.26
C PHE A 33 14.84 1.31 8.77
N ASN A 34 15.84 0.62 8.22
CA ASN A 34 16.07 -0.82 8.44
C ASN A 34 14.87 -1.68 7.99
N LEU A 35 14.21 -1.27 6.91
CA LEU A 35 13.12 -1.98 6.23
C LEU A 35 13.59 -2.45 4.84
N GLY A 36 12.76 -3.24 4.16
CA GLY A 36 13.03 -3.75 2.81
C GLY A 36 13.82 -5.06 2.83
N VAL A 37 13.22 -6.11 3.38
CA VAL A 37 13.78 -7.47 3.46
C VAL A 37 13.45 -8.32 2.24
N GLY A 38 12.69 -7.77 1.29
CA GLY A 38 12.33 -8.41 0.04
C GLY A 38 13.37 -8.20 -1.06
N LYS A 39 12.97 -8.45 -2.31
CA LYS A 39 13.87 -8.48 -3.46
C LYS A 39 13.50 -7.48 -4.55
N ILE A 40 12.31 -6.90 -4.51
CA ILE A 40 11.83 -6.00 -5.58
C ILE A 40 12.45 -4.62 -5.37
N GLY A 41 13.29 -4.16 -6.30
CA GLY A 41 13.88 -2.84 -6.21
C GLY A 41 15.05 -2.63 -7.16
N PRO A 42 15.56 -1.38 -7.26
CA PRO A 42 16.48 -0.97 -8.32
C PRO A 42 17.88 -1.59 -8.20
N ASP A 43 18.35 -1.95 -7.00
CA ASP A 43 19.73 -2.46 -6.81
C ASP A 43 19.90 -3.88 -7.37
N ASN A 44 18.78 -4.60 -7.56
CA ASN A 44 18.77 -5.93 -8.14
C ASN A 44 18.63 -5.90 -9.68
N ARG A 45 18.75 -4.73 -10.29
CA ARG A 45 18.46 -4.50 -11.72
C ARG A 45 19.68 -3.89 -12.41
N THR A 46 20.12 -4.54 -13.48
CA THR A 46 21.24 -4.09 -14.33
C THR A 46 20.78 -3.49 -15.65
N ASP A 47 19.48 -3.61 -15.96
CA ASP A 47 18.83 -3.17 -17.20
C ASP A 47 18.26 -1.75 -17.12
N ILE A 48 18.50 -1.05 -16.00
CA ILE A 48 17.93 0.28 -15.72
C ILE A 48 18.96 1.37 -15.94
N ASP A 49 18.63 2.33 -16.81
CA ASP A 49 19.42 3.54 -17.00
C ASP A 49 19.19 4.51 -15.83
N GLN A 50 20.27 4.84 -15.12
CA GLN A 50 20.19 5.65 -13.90
C GLN A 50 19.78 7.10 -14.16
N SER A 51 20.01 7.63 -15.36
CA SER A 51 19.60 8.99 -15.70
C SER A 51 18.09 9.06 -15.95
N THR A 52 17.57 8.08 -16.70
CA THR A 52 16.14 7.88 -16.97
C THR A 52 15.38 7.60 -15.69
N LEU A 53 15.94 6.78 -14.79
CA LEU A 53 15.34 6.48 -13.49
C LEU A 53 15.15 7.73 -12.62
N LYS A 54 16.18 8.57 -12.53
CA LYS A 54 16.10 9.83 -11.77
C LYS A 54 15.08 10.80 -12.36
N GLU A 55 14.98 10.84 -13.69
CA GLU A 55 13.96 11.65 -14.36
C GLU A 55 12.55 11.13 -14.09
N MET A 56 12.35 9.80 -14.12
CA MET A 56 11.08 9.20 -13.71
C MET A 56 10.71 9.60 -12.29
N TYR A 57 11.63 9.52 -11.34
CA TYR A 57 11.36 9.89 -9.95
C TYR A 57 10.94 11.35 -9.80
N ARG A 58 11.62 12.26 -10.51
CA ARG A 58 11.29 13.69 -10.49
C ARG A 58 9.89 13.94 -11.04
N ARG A 59 9.55 13.33 -12.19
CA ARG A 59 8.24 13.50 -12.86
C ARG A 59 7.09 12.88 -12.06
N VAL A 60 7.32 11.74 -11.41
CA VAL A 60 6.37 11.15 -10.45
C VAL A 60 6.18 12.07 -9.24
N ALA A 61 7.26 12.60 -8.65
CA ALA A 61 7.18 13.45 -7.46
C ALA A 61 6.39 14.76 -7.68
N VAL A 62 6.46 15.35 -8.87
CA VAL A 62 5.67 16.55 -9.22
C VAL A 62 4.24 16.21 -9.65
N GLY A 63 3.86 14.93 -9.63
CA GLY A 63 2.52 14.45 -9.93
C GLY A 63 2.14 14.50 -11.40
N GLU A 64 3.12 14.44 -12.32
CA GLU A 64 2.86 14.52 -13.76
C GLU A 64 1.97 13.38 -14.26
N PHE A 65 2.05 12.21 -13.61
CA PHE A 65 1.28 11.02 -13.96
C PHE A 65 0.03 10.83 -13.11
N ASN A 66 -0.35 11.82 -12.27
CA ASN A 66 -1.58 11.73 -11.49
C ASN A 66 -2.81 11.93 -12.39
N ILE A 67 -3.73 10.99 -12.32
CA ILE A 67 -5.02 11.02 -13.02
C ILE A 67 -6.18 11.02 -12.01
N PRO A 68 -7.33 11.63 -12.35
CA PRO A 68 -8.49 11.63 -11.46
C PRO A 68 -9.09 10.22 -11.34
N VAL A 69 -9.63 9.92 -10.15
CA VAL A 69 -10.39 8.69 -9.86
C VAL A 69 -11.66 9.01 -9.07
N SER A 70 -12.70 8.20 -9.25
CA SER A 70 -13.98 8.34 -8.53
C SER A 70 -14.03 7.56 -7.22
N GLY A 71 -13.21 6.52 -7.07
CA GLY A 71 -13.13 5.69 -5.87
C GLY A 71 -12.60 6.47 -4.67
N THR A 72 -13.15 6.22 -3.49
CA THR A 72 -12.73 6.86 -2.23
C THR A 72 -12.00 5.89 -1.28
N LEU A 73 -11.92 4.62 -1.66
CA LEU A 73 -11.32 3.53 -0.89
C LEU A 73 -10.15 2.91 -1.66
N PRO A 74 -9.24 2.20 -0.97
CA PRO A 74 -8.30 1.34 -1.64
C PRO A 74 -9.01 0.20 -2.38
N GLU A 75 -8.93 0.23 -3.71
CA GLU A 75 -9.58 -0.75 -4.57
C GLU A 75 -8.54 -1.73 -5.12
N ILE A 76 -7.51 -1.25 -5.80
CA ILE A 76 -6.54 -2.11 -6.49
C ILE A 76 -5.20 -2.24 -5.76
N CYS A 77 -4.42 -3.26 -6.12
CA CYS A 77 -3.13 -3.49 -5.48
C CYS A 77 -2.08 -2.42 -5.85
N VAL A 78 -1.16 -2.17 -4.92
CA VAL A 78 0.05 -1.36 -5.15
C VAL A 78 0.89 -1.81 -6.33
N ASP A 79 0.81 -3.09 -6.69
CA ASP A 79 1.54 -3.78 -7.76
C ASP A 79 1.79 -2.86 -8.96
N GLY A 80 3.01 -2.86 -9.49
CA GLY A 80 3.39 -2.05 -10.65
C GLY A 80 3.08 -2.74 -11.98
N ARG A 81 2.86 -4.06 -11.98
CA ARG A 81 2.53 -4.84 -13.17
C ARG A 81 1.19 -4.41 -13.76
N THR A 82 0.94 -4.83 -15.00
CA THR A 82 -0.29 -4.56 -15.75
C THR A 82 -0.95 -5.85 -16.20
N ASN A 83 -2.18 -5.75 -16.69
CA ASN A 83 -2.79 -6.82 -17.47
C ASN A 83 -2.09 -6.97 -18.84
N ARG A 84 -2.51 -7.98 -19.62
CA ARG A 84 -1.97 -8.27 -20.96
C ARG A 84 -2.09 -7.12 -21.96
N GLN A 85 -3.01 -6.18 -21.75
CA GLN A 85 -3.20 -5.01 -22.59
C GLN A 85 -2.30 -3.83 -22.17
N GLY A 86 -1.42 -4.01 -21.18
CA GLY A 86 -0.56 -2.94 -20.68
C GLY A 86 -1.31 -1.91 -19.84
N THR A 87 -2.46 -2.28 -19.27
CA THR A 87 -3.35 -1.37 -18.55
C THR A 87 -3.63 -1.83 -17.13
N ARG A 88 -4.19 -0.92 -16.32
CA ARG A 88 -4.74 -1.18 -14.99
C ARG A 88 -6.07 -0.48 -14.84
N ILE A 89 -6.92 -0.98 -13.94
CA ILE A 89 -8.10 -0.23 -13.49
C ILE A 89 -7.64 1.10 -12.87
N ASN A 90 -8.27 2.21 -13.26
CA ASN A 90 -8.00 3.53 -12.68
C ASN A 90 -8.76 3.69 -11.36
N ALA A 91 -8.18 3.18 -10.28
CA ALA A 91 -8.76 3.25 -8.94
C ALA A 91 -7.66 3.42 -7.88
N PRO A 92 -8.01 3.88 -6.66
CA PRO A 92 -7.01 4.06 -5.63
C PRO A 92 -6.31 2.74 -5.26
N SER A 93 -5.01 2.82 -5.03
CA SER A 93 -4.12 1.67 -4.83
C SER A 93 -3.66 1.52 -3.38
N ALA A 94 -3.64 0.29 -2.86
CA ALA A 94 -2.99 -0.07 -1.60
C ALA A 94 -2.54 -1.55 -1.60
N ALA A 95 -1.78 -1.96 -0.59
CA ALA A 95 -1.25 -3.31 -0.48
C ALA A 95 -2.38 -4.37 -0.48
N GLY A 96 -2.51 -5.12 -1.57
CA GLY A 96 -3.56 -6.13 -1.76
C GLY A 96 -4.92 -5.55 -2.18
N GLY A 97 -4.96 -4.28 -2.60
CA GLY A 97 -6.22 -3.62 -2.95
C GLY A 97 -7.15 -3.58 -1.76
N SER A 98 -8.39 -4.02 -1.95
CA SER A 98 -9.38 -4.03 -0.87
C SER A 98 -9.02 -4.98 0.29
N LEU A 99 -8.08 -5.92 0.12
CA LEU A 99 -7.59 -6.72 1.26
C LEU A 99 -6.84 -5.89 2.31
N THR A 100 -6.29 -4.72 1.95
CA THR A 100 -5.68 -3.81 2.95
C THR A 100 -6.68 -3.43 4.03
N MET A 101 -7.96 -3.30 3.67
CA MET A 101 -9.05 -2.97 4.58
C MET A 101 -9.35 -4.12 5.52
N VAL A 102 -9.29 -5.36 5.04
CA VAL A 102 -9.46 -6.58 5.87
C VAL A 102 -8.39 -6.61 6.96
N TYR A 103 -7.12 -6.48 6.58
CA TYR A 103 -6.00 -6.54 7.51
C TYR A 103 -5.95 -5.33 8.44
N GLY A 104 -6.23 -4.14 7.93
CA GLY A 104 -6.31 -2.91 8.73
C GLY A 104 -7.44 -2.97 9.76
N ARG A 105 -8.60 -3.51 9.37
CA ARG A 105 -9.73 -3.73 10.28
C ARG A 105 -9.38 -4.73 11.37
N ASP A 106 -8.73 -5.84 11.04
CA ASP A 106 -8.28 -6.83 12.02
C ASP A 106 -7.27 -6.26 13.02
N LEU A 107 -6.20 -5.64 12.52
CA LEU A 107 -5.11 -5.10 13.32
C LEU A 107 -5.54 -3.90 14.18
N GLY A 108 -6.49 -3.09 13.68
CA GLY A 108 -7.02 -1.92 14.36
C GLY A 108 -8.20 -2.18 15.31
N ASP A 109 -8.79 -3.37 15.27
CA ASP A 109 -9.95 -3.74 16.09
C ASP A 109 -9.60 -3.94 17.58
N SER A 110 -10.48 -3.45 18.46
CA SER A 110 -10.32 -3.52 19.92
C SER A 110 -10.58 -4.90 20.54
N GLY A 111 -10.88 -5.94 19.74
CA GLY A 111 -11.06 -7.32 20.20
C GLY A 111 -12.33 -8.00 19.71
N ALA A 112 -13.25 -7.28 19.07
CA ALA A 112 -14.53 -7.84 18.60
C ALA A 112 -14.34 -8.89 17.50
N LEU A 113 -13.18 -8.91 16.85
CA LEU A 113 -12.89 -9.78 15.72
C LEU A 113 -12.03 -11.00 16.10
N ASN A 114 -11.63 -11.16 17.35
CA ASN A 114 -10.64 -12.17 17.78
C ASN A 114 -11.00 -13.61 17.40
N ASP A 115 -12.28 -13.97 17.34
CA ASP A 115 -12.71 -15.34 17.04
C ASP A 115 -12.89 -15.61 15.53
N LYS A 116 -12.58 -14.63 14.68
CA LYS A 116 -12.74 -14.76 13.22
C LYS A 116 -11.44 -15.18 12.55
N THR A 117 -11.57 -16.03 11.53
CA THR A 117 -10.49 -16.33 10.59
C THR A 117 -10.36 -15.21 9.55
N GLU A 118 -9.23 -15.16 8.85
CA GLU A 118 -9.02 -14.24 7.74
C GLU A 118 -10.08 -14.38 6.64
N MET A 119 -10.53 -15.61 6.36
CA MET A 119 -11.60 -15.89 5.42
C MET A 119 -12.90 -15.19 5.82
N GLN A 120 -13.31 -15.37 7.08
CA GLN A 120 -14.53 -14.75 7.60
C GLN A 120 -14.43 -13.22 7.60
N LEU A 121 -13.26 -12.68 7.94
CA LEU A 121 -13.01 -11.24 7.89
C LEU A 121 -13.06 -10.68 6.47
N THR A 122 -12.54 -11.43 5.51
CA THR A 122 -12.59 -11.07 4.09
C THR A 122 -14.03 -10.99 3.62
N ILE A 123 -14.79 -12.07 3.82
CA ILE A 123 -16.23 -12.15 3.47
C ILE A 123 -17.00 -10.99 4.09
N GLU A 124 -16.90 -10.80 5.40
CA GLU A 124 -17.67 -9.77 6.10
C GLU A 124 -17.29 -8.35 5.64
N THR A 125 -15.99 -8.11 5.41
CA THR A 125 -15.53 -6.80 4.93
C THR A 125 -16.06 -6.51 3.53
N MET A 126 -16.03 -7.47 2.61
CA MET A 126 -16.58 -7.30 1.27
C MET A 126 -18.09 -7.10 1.30
N ASP A 127 -18.82 -7.87 2.11
CA ASP A 127 -20.27 -7.73 2.26
C ASP A 127 -20.68 -6.36 2.81
N VAL A 128 -19.95 -5.85 3.83
CA VAL A 128 -20.19 -4.50 4.38
C VAL A 128 -19.99 -3.43 3.31
N LEU A 129 -18.89 -3.49 2.56
CA LEU A 129 -18.58 -2.49 1.54
C LEU A 129 -19.55 -2.57 0.36
N LYS A 130 -19.89 -3.78 -0.08
CA LYS A 130 -20.93 -4.02 -1.10
C LYS A 130 -22.29 -3.50 -0.67
N GLY A 131 -22.69 -3.74 0.58
CA GLY A 131 -23.95 -3.24 1.15
C GLY A 131 -24.04 -1.72 1.18
N LYS A 132 -22.88 -1.04 1.23
CA LYS A 132 -22.76 0.43 1.12
C LYS A 132 -22.62 0.94 -0.32
N GLY A 133 -22.61 0.04 -1.31
CA GLY A 133 -22.39 0.39 -2.72
C GLY A 133 -20.98 0.86 -3.04
N LEU A 134 -19.99 0.50 -2.20
CA LEU A 134 -18.60 0.87 -2.37
C LEU A 134 -17.88 -0.18 -3.22
N SER A 135 -17.11 0.27 -4.21
CA SER A 135 -16.34 -0.61 -5.08
C SER A 135 -15.16 -1.23 -4.34
N THR A 136 -14.90 -2.50 -4.64
CA THR A 136 -13.75 -3.26 -4.13
C THR A 136 -13.09 -4.00 -5.28
N ALA A 137 -11.80 -4.28 -5.15
CA ALA A 137 -11.07 -5.10 -6.11
C ALA A 137 -9.95 -5.92 -5.46
N VAL A 138 -9.61 -7.00 -6.14
CA VAL A 138 -8.47 -7.90 -5.86
C VAL A 138 -7.83 -8.27 -7.19
N HIS A 139 -6.64 -8.87 -7.14
CA HIS A 139 -5.99 -9.36 -8.35
C HIS A 139 -5.28 -10.69 -8.10
N GLY A 140 -5.07 -11.42 -9.18
CA GLY A 140 -4.15 -12.54 -9.26
C GLY A 140 -3.08 -12.29 -10.32
N ASP A 141 -2.42 -13.36 -10.75
CA ASP A 141 -1.48 -13.35 -11.87
C ASP A 141 -1.45 -14.69 -12.61
N ASP A 142 -0.70 -14.72 -13.71
CA ASP A 142 -0.62 -15.86 -14.63
C ASP A 142 0.45 -16.91 -14.24
N HIS A 143 1.11 -16.77 -13.10
CA HIS A 143 2.27 -17.60 -12.75
C HIS A 143 2.36 -18.01 -11.26
N SER A 144 1.36 -17.71 -10.44
CA SER A 144 1.34 -18.14 -9.05
C SER A 144 -0.07 -18.48 -8.53
N ASN A 145 -0.16 -19.09 -7.34
CA ASN A 145 -1.43 -19.55 -6.79
C ASN A 145 -2.36 -18.41 -6.33
N CYS A 146 -1.86 -17.40 -5.60
CA CYS A 146 -2.66 -16.21 -5.24
C CYS A 146 -2.45 -15.03 -6.19
N GLY A 147 -1.26 -14.87 -6.77
CA GLY A 147 -0.93 -13.76 -7.68
C GLY A 147 -0.75 -12.38 -7.08
N CYS A 148 -1.27 -12.16 -5.87
CA CYS A 148 -1.06 -10.93 -5.12
C CYS A 148 0.01 -11.12 -4.04
N GLY A 149 1.13 -10.39 -4.14
CA GLY A 149 2.22 -10.47 -3.17
C GLY A 149 1.80 -10.17 -1.73
N ALA A 150 0.88 -9.22 -1.53
CA ALA A 150 0.34 -8.85 -0.21
C ALA A 150 -0.53 -9.98 0.40
N CYS A 151 -1.35 -10.64 -0.42
CA CYS A 151 -2.14 -11.81 -0.03
C CYS A 151 -1.24 -13.00 0.30
N THR A 152 -0.31 -13.34 -0.60
CA THR A 152 0.59 -14.50 -0.46
C THR A 152 1.41 -14.41 0.83
N HIS A 153 1.84 -13.21 1.21
CA HIS A 153 2.72 -12.99 2.35
C HIS A 153 2.01 -12.43 3.58
N ALA A 154 0.67 -12.50 3.68
CA ALA A 154 -0.08 -11.90 4.80
C ALA A 154 0.46 -12.32 6.18
N GLN A 155 0.71 -13.63 6.39
CA GLN A 155 1.31 -14.12 7.63
C GLN A 155 2.72 -13.54 7.88
N LYS A 156 3.56 -13.47 6.85
CA LYS A 156 4.90 -12.87 6.94
C LYS A 156 4.84 -11.37 7.21
N VAL A 157 3.83 -10.67 6.70
CA VAL A 157 3.58 -9.25 6.99
C VAL A 157 3.23 -9.07 8.47
N TYR A 158 2.35 -9.91 9.03
CA TYR A 158 2.03 -9.88 10.46
C TYR A 158 3.25 -10.16 11.33
N GLN A 159 4.05 -11.17 10.98
CA GLN A 159 5.33 -11.42 11.66
C GLN A 159 6.27 -10.22 11.55
N HIS A 160 6.34 -9.58 10.38
CA HIS A 160 7.19 -8.40 10.20
C HIS A 160 6.71 -7.22 11.06
N ILE A 161 5.40 -7.05 11.24
CA ILE A 161 4.82 -6.06 12.15
C ILE A 161 5.26 -6.34 13.59
N THR A 162 5.21 -7.60 14.06
CA THR A 162 5.66 -7.93 15.42
C THR A 162 7.14 -7.66 15.64
N ASP A 163 7.96 -7.85 14.61
CA ASP A 163 9.42 -7.76 14.71
C ASP A 163 9.94 -6.33 14.48
N LYS A 164 9.20 -5.51 13.73
CA LYS A 164 9.68 -4.22 13.19
C LYS A 164 8.71 -3.05 13.40
N ILE A 165 7.83 -3.13 14.39
CA ILE A 165 6.82 -2.07 14.63
C ILE A 165 7.44 -0.67 14.76
N ASP A 166 8.58 -0.53 15.42
CA ASP A 166 9.23 0.78 15.62
C ASP A 166 9.81 1.35 14.31
N PRO A 167 10.62 0.60 13.52
CA PRO A 167 10.96 0.97 12.15
C PRO A 167 9.77 1.36 11.26
N ILE A 168 8.70 0.56 11.30
CA ILE A 168 7.48 0.77 10.50
C ILE A 168 6.81 2.09 10.91
N ALA A 169 6.61 2.30 12.21
CA ALA A 169 6.02 3.52 12.75
C ALA A 169 6.93 4.74 12.54
N GLY A 170 8.25 4.56 12.56
CA GLY A 170 9.22 5.61 12.26
C GLY A 170 9.14 6.11 10.83
N LEU A 171 8.97 5.20 9.86
CA LEU A 171 8.69 5.57 8.46
C LEU A 171 7.37 6.34 8.36
N ALA A 172 6.28 5.81 8.94
CA ALA A 172 4.98 6.48 8.92
C ALA A 172 5.02 7.89 9.58
N GLY A 173 5.78 8.02 10.68
CA GLY A 173 6.00 9.27 11.39
C GLY A 173 6.70 10.34 10.55
N ASN A 174 7.63 9.95 9.67
CA ASN A 174 8.26 10.89 8.74
C ASN A 174 7.29 11.47 7.70
N TYR A 175 6.14 10.82 7.49
CA TYR A 175 5.06 11.34 6.65
C TYR A 175 3.90 11.90 7.49
N GLY A 176 4.13 12.19 8.77
CA GLY A 176 3.20 12.89 9.65
C GLY A 176 2.14 12.01 10.31
N ILE A 177 2.28 10.68 10.26
CA ILE A 177 1.38 9.72 10.93
C ILE A 177 2.04 9.27 12.22
N VAL A 178 1.60 9.84 13.34
CA VAL A 178 2.10 9.50 14.67
C VAL A 178 1.34 8.31 15.23
N ILE A 179 2.08 7.26 15.62
CA ILE A 179 1.55 6.05 16.24
C ILE A 179 2.20 5.93 17.62
N SER A 180 1.39 6.04 18.67
CA SER A 180 1.83 5.99 20.06
C SER A 180 2.30 4.59 20.47
N ASP A 181 3.06 4.51 21.57
CA ASP A 181 3.51 3.23 22.12
C ASP A 181 2.34 2.29 22.48
N LEU A 182 1.24 2.84 22.97
CA LEU A 182 0.03 2.06 23.27
C LEU A 182 -0.59 1.48 21.99
N GLU A 183 -0.64 2.24 20.91
CA GLU A 183 -1.18 1.78 19.63
C GLU A 183 -0.27 0.74 18.99
N LYS A 184 1.06 0.95 19.01
CA LYS A 184 2.05 -0.05 18.57
C LYS A 184 1.89 -1.35 19.35
N ALA A 185 1.81 -1.27 20.69
CA ALA A 185 1.65 -2.45 21.54
C ALA A 185 0.35 -3.20 21.26
N SER A 186 -0.76 -2.49 21.05
CA SER A 186 -2.05 -3.07 20.69
C SER A 186 -1.98 -3.84 19.37
N ILE A 187 -1.41 -3.22 18.33
CA ILE A 187 -1.28 -3.82 17.00
C ILE A 187 -0.34 -5.04 17.04
N VAL A 188 0.79 -4.94 17.74
CA VAL A 188 1.72 -6.08 17.93
C VAL A 188 1.05 -7.22 18.68
N SER A 189 0.29 -6.92 19.74
CA SER A 189 -0.43 -7.95 20.49
C SER A 189 -1.47 -8.64 19.61
N LYS A 190 -2.24 -7.89 18.82
CA LYS A 190 -3.19 -8.46 17.87
C LYS A 190 -2.49 -9.35 16.85
N ALA A 191 -1.40 -8.87 16.24
CA ALA A 191 -0.65 -9.63 15.25
C ALA A 191 -0.09 -10.95 15.83
N LYS A 192 0.47 -10.92 17.06
CA LYS A 192 0.91 -12.14 17.76
C LYS A 192 -0.23 -13.13 17.98
N ASN A 193 -1.38 -12.65 18.46
CA ASN A 193 -2.55 -13.52 18.66
C ASN A 193 -2.99 -14.19 17.35
N ARG A 194 -2.90 -13.50 16.21
CA ARG A 194 -3.20 -14.08 14.89
C ARG A 194 -2.17 -15.11 14.44
N LEU A 195 -0.88 -14.84 14.69
CA LEU A 195 0.21 -15.77 14.36
C LEU A 195 0.15 -17.06 15.20
N ASP A 196 -0.29 -16.95 16.47
CA ASP A 196 -0.46 -18.08 17.38
C ASP A 196 -1.74 -18.89 17.10
N HIS A 197 -2.68 -18.33 16.33
CA HIS A 197 -3.93 -19.01 15.97
C HIS A 197 -3.72 -19.89 14.71
N PRO A 198 -3.73 -21.23 14.83
CA PRO A 198 -3.25 -22.15 13.81
C PRO A 198 -4.03 -22.14 12.49
N SER A 199 -5.23 -21.57 12.47
CA SER A 199 -6.09 -21.48 11.28
C SER A 199 -6.56 -20.06 10.97
N PHE A 200 -5.86 -19.05 11.48
CA PHE A 200 -6.26 -17.67 11.17
C PHE A 200 -5.98 -17.36 9.69
N PHE A 201 -4.73 -17.54 9.26
CA PHE A 201 -4.35 -17.40 7.85
C PHE A 201 -4.74 -18.66 7.09
N SER A 202 -5.43 -18.49 5.96
CA SER A 202 -5.70 -19.62 5.05
C SER A 202 -4.38 -20.16 4.49
N GLU A 203 -4.21 -21.49 4.47
CA GLU A 203 -3.08 -22.13 3.78
C GLU A 203 -3.21 -21.95 2.27
N ASP A 204 -4.43 -22.13 1.74
CA ASP A 204 -4.72 -21.78 0.36
C ASP A 204 -5.01 -20.29 0.25
N ARG A 205 -3.99 -19.55 -0.17
CA ARG A 205 -4.05 -18.10 -0.35
C ARG A 205 -5.00 -17.70 -1.49
N SER A 206 -5.17 -18.56 -2.52
CA SER A 206 -6.07 -18.30 -3.64
C SER A 206 -7.53 -18.23 -3.20
N ALA A 207 -7.90 -19.01 -2.17
CA ALA A 207 -9.24 -19.02 -1.60
C ALA A 207 -9.63 -17.65 -0.99
N ILE A 208 -8.68 -16.86 -0.49
CA ILE A 208 -8.95 -15.50 0.02
C ILE A 208 -9.35 -14.56 -1.13
N ILE A 209 -8.67 -14.67 -2.27
CA ILE A 209 -9.00 -13.90 -3.48
C ILE A 209 -10.35 -14.36 -4.04
N GLN A 210 -10.60 -15.67 -4.08
CA GLN A 210 -11.87 -16.21 -4.53
C GLN A 210 -13.03 -15.75 -3.63
N ALA A 211 -12.87 -15.79 -2.31
CA ALA A 211 -13.89 -15.30 -1.39
C ALA A 211 -14.18 -13.81 -1.56
N ALA A 212 -13.15 -12.99 -1.81
CA ALA A 212 -13.37 -11.58 -2.11
C ALA A 212 -14.21 -11.40 -3.40
N GLN A 213 -13.92 -12.16 -4.45
CA GLN A 213 -14.66 -12.14 -5.72
C GLN A 213 -16.11 -12.61 -5.54
N ASP A 214 -16.33 -13.73 -4.86
CA ASP A 214 -17.66 -14.29 -4.60
C ASP A 214 -18.55 -13.30 -3.82
N HIS A 215 -17.91 -12.41 -3.05
CA HIS A 215 -18.55 -11.34 -2.29
C HIS A 215 -18.50 -9.96 -2.98
N GLY A 216 -18.24 -9.94 -4.29
CA GLY A 216 -18.46 -8.78 -5.17
C GLY A 216 -17.24 -7.92 -5.46
N ALA A 217 -16.04 -8.31 -5.02
CA ALA A 217 -14.82 -7.63 -5.45
C ALA A 217 -14.54 -7.88 -6.93
N ASN A 218 -14.21 -6.81 -7.66
CA ASN A 218 -13.72 -6.93 -9.03
C ASN A 218 -12.37 -7.68 -9.05
N TYR A 219 -12.11 -8.38 -10.15
CA TYR A 219 -10.88 -9.13 -10.34
C TYR A 219 -10.07 -8.60 -11.51
N GLU A 220 -8.76 -8.49 -11.32
CA GLU A 220 -7.80 -8.19 -12.36
C GLU A 220 -6.75 -9.33 -12.43
N GLU A 221 -6.43 -9.80 -13.63
CA GLU A 221 -5.30 -10.71 -13.84
C GLU A 221 -4.10 -9.90 -14.33
N LEU A 222 -3.04 -9.87 -13.52
CA LEU A 222 -1.77 -9.25 -13.88
C LEU A 222 -0.84 -10.26 -14.55
N VAL A 223 0.09 -9.76 -15.35
CA VAL A 223 1.08 -10.61 -16.05
C VAL A 223 2.49 -10.07 -15.85
N ASP A 224 3.45 -10.87 -16.28
CA ASP A 224 4.89 -10.58 -16.23
C ASP A 224 5.49 -10.50 -14.81
N ALA A 225 6.81 -10.30 -14.76
CA ALA A 225 7.56 -10.18 -13.52
C ALA A 225 7.45 -8.77 -12.92
N HIS A 226 7.65 -8.70 -11.60
CA HIS A 226 7.78 -7.46 -10.85
C HIS A 226 9.03 -6.66 -11.25
N ASN A 227 8.84 -5.41 -11.65
CA ASN A 227 9.91 -4.50 -12.07
C ASN A 227 9.96 -3.19 -11.27
N GLU A 228 9.31 -3.13 -10.11
CA GLU A 228 9.14 -1.89 -9.36
C GLU A 228 10.47 -1.30 -8.91
N LEU A 229 10.67 -0.01 -9.19
CA LEU A 229 11.89 0.73 -8.91
C LEU A 229 11.73 1.73 -7.77
N CYS A 230 10.50 2.09 -7.41
CA CYS A 230 10.19 2.97 -6.29
C CYS A 230 8.80 2.69 -5.69
N ILE A 231 8.52 3.34 -4.56
CA ILE A 231 7.20 3.39 -3.93
C ILE A 231 6.71 4.83 -4.03
N ALA A 232 5.67 5.09 -4.82
CA ALA A 232 5.00 6.38 -4.82
C ALA A 232 3.90 6.42 -3.75
N ILE A 233 4.01 7.34 -2.80
CA ILE A 233 2.99 7.61 -1.79
C ILE A 233 2.20 8.84 -2.24
N ASN A 234 1.02 8.60 -2.80
CA ASN A 234 0.12 9.65 -3.25
C ASN A 234 -0.81 10.11 -2.12
N MET A 235 -0.69 11.38 -1.74
CA MET A 235 -1.55 12.06 -0.78
C MET A 235 -2.56 13.00 -1.46
N ARG A 236 -2.53 13.13 -2.79
CA ARG A 236 -3.41 14.02 -3.54
C ARG A 236 -4.79 13.37 -3.71
N GLN A 237 -5.75 13.86 -2.92
CA GLN A 237 -7.12 13.35 -2.88
C GLN A 237 -7.78 13.29 -4.27
N GLY A 238 -8.53 12.21 -4.52
CA GLY A 238 -9.27 12.01 -5.77
C GLY A 238 -8.38 11.69 -6.98
N THR A 239 -7.13 11.30 -6.75
CA THR A 239 -6.22 10.90 -7.84
C THR A 239 -5.54 9.56 -7.56
N THR A 240 -5.04 8.93 -8.61
CA THR A 240 -4.06 7.83 -8.58
C THR A 240 -3.00 8.05 -9.67
N ILE A 241 -2.06 7.13 -9.84
CA ILE A 241 -0.99 7.20 -10.85
C ILE A 241 -1.31 6.36 -12.07
N ASP A 242 -1.18 6.96 -13.25
CA ASP A 242 -1.28 6.28 -14.54
C ASP A 242 -0.01 5.49 -14.87
N ARG A 243 0.01 4.21 -14.45
CA ARG A 243 1.10 3.26 -14.74
C ARG A 243 1.29 3.03 -16.24
N LYS A 244 0.23 3.14 -17.04
CA LYS A 244 0.33 2.99 -18.51
C LYS A 244 1.11 4.15 -19.11
N ALA A 245 0.83 5.39 -18.68
CA ALA A 245 1.57 6.56 -19.13
C ALA A 245 3.06 6.49 -18.76
N ILE A 246 3.38 5.97 -17.58
CA ILE A 246 4.77 5.75 -17.14
C ILE A 246 5.46 4.73 -18.05
N ARG A 247 4.87 3.56 -18.26
CA ARG A 247 5.42 2.54 -19.17
C ARG A 247 5.56 3.04 -20.61
N ALA A 248 4.61 3.83 -21.10
CA ALA A 248 4.68 4.44 -22.42
C ALA A 248 5.81 5.48 -22.55
N THR A 249 6.17 6.12 -21.44
CA THR A 249 7.19 7.18 -21.39
C THR A 249 8.61 6.60 -21.20
N PHE A 250 8.77 5.66 -20.29
CA PHE A 250 10.10 5.16 -19.87
C PHE A 250 10.39 3.72 -20.32
N GLY A 251 9.35 2.94 -20.59
CA GLY A 251 9.44 1.53 -20.99
C GLY A 251 8.78 0.58 -19.97
N PRO A 252 8.50 -0.68 -20.39
CA PRO A 252 7.81 -1.67 -19.56
C PRO A 252 8.62 -2.14 -18.34
N GLN A 253 9.92 -1.82 -18.29
CA GLN A 253 10.81 -2.16 -17.18
C GLN A 253 10.83 -1.13 -16.04
N TYR A 254 10.08 -0.03 -16.17
CA TYR A 254 10.00 1.10 -15.23
C TYR A 254 8.67 1.11 -14.47
N ASP A 255 8.50 0.13 -13.60
CA ASP A 255 7.32 0.05 -12.74
C ASP A 255 7.54 0.74 -11.40
N LEU A 256 6.44 0.97 -10.68
CA LEU A 256 6.46 1.46 -9.31
C LEU A 256 5.32 0.85 -8.50
N PHE A 257 5.54 0.73 -7.20
CA PHE A 257 4.45 0.53 -6.27
C PHE A 257 3.71 1.84 -6.07
N VAL A 258 2.37 1.83 -6.10
CA VAL A 258 1.53 3.02 -5.86
C VAL A 258 0.69 2.84 -4.61
N VAL A 259 0.81 3.77 -3.67
CA VAL A 259 0.01 3.81 -2.45
C VAL A 259 -0.79 5.11 -2.43
N ASP A 260 -2.11 5.04 -2.61
CA ASP A 260 -3.03 6.17 -2.49
C ASP A 260 -3.46 6.35 -1.03
N ALA A 261 -2.50 6.77 -0.19
CA ALA A 261 -2.66 6.88 1.26
C ALA A 261 -3.74 7.89 1.69
N TRP A 262 -4.15 8.80 0.80
CA TRP A 262 -5.28 9.70 1.04
C TRP A 262 -6.62 8.96 1.27
N THR A 263 -6.73 7.69 0.88
CA THR A 263 -7.95 6.88 1.06
C THR A 263 -8.08 6.21 2.44
N PHE A 264 -6.99 6.13 3.21
CA PHE A 264 -6.94 5.28 4.41
C PHE A 264 -7.90 5.71 5.51
N ALA A 265 -8.06 7.02 5.71
CA ALA A 265 -8.99 7.56 6.70
C ALA A 265 -10.45 7.24 6.35
N THR A 266 -10.83 7.40 5.07
CA THR A 266 -12.17 7.07 4.59
C THR A 266 -12.44 5.57 4.72
N ALA A 267 -11.50 4.73 4.31
CA ALA A 267 -11.61 3.28 4.50
C ALA A 267 -11.86 2.91 5.95
N ALA A 268 -11.10 3.50 6.87
CA ALA A 268 -11.26 3.21 8.28
C ALA A 268 -12.61 3.69 8.85
N GLN A 269 -13.15 4.81 8.37
CA GLN A 269 -14.49 5.28 8.73
C GLN A 269 -15.58 4.32 8.23
N GLU A 270 -15.42 3.79 7.02
CA GLU A 270 -16.40 2.85 6.45
C GLU A 270 -16.36 1.48 7.12
N LEU A 271 -15.25 1.10 7.76
CA LEU A 271 -15.10 -0.19 8.44
C LEU A 271 -15.38 -0.13 9.94
N ALA A 272 -15.30 1.05 10.54
CA ALA A 272 -15.59 1.22 11.96
C ALA A 272 -17.03 0.81 12.25
N LEU A 273 -17.22 -0.02 13.29
CA LEU A 273 -18.56 -0.39 13.74
C LEU A 273 -19.29 0.85 14.26
N GLU A 274 -20.59 0.96 13.99
CA GLU A 274 -21.40 2.15 14.32
C GLU A 274 -21.31 2.57 15.80
N ASN A 275 -21.09 1.60 16.68
CA ASN A 275 -20.96 1.78 18.13
C ASN A 275 -19.52 2.04 18.62
N ASN A 276 -18.50 2.06 17.75
CA ASN A 276 -17.12 2.32 18.15
C ASN A 276 -16.33 3.19 17.17
N LYS A 277 -16.73 4.47 17.06
CA LYS A 277 -16.02 5.48 16.25
C LYS A 277 -14.56 5.70 16.65
N GLN A 278 -14.14 5.30 17.85
CA GLN A 278 -12.71 5.37 18.24
C GLN A 278 -11.85 4.37 17.46
N ASP A 279 -12.45 3.33 16.89
CA ASP A 279 -11.71 2.34 16.09
C ASP A 279 -11.32 2.89 14.71
N SER A 280 -11.97 3.93 14.18
CA SER A 280 -11.59 4.45 12.84
C SER A 280 -10.16 5.00 12.81
N ASP A 281 -9.70 5.67 13.87
CA ASP A 281 -8.31 6.16 13.90
C ASP A 281 -7.31 5.00 14.02
N ARG A 282 -7.63 3.99 14.84
CA ARG A 282 -6.82 2.77 14.99
C ARG A 282 -6.74 1.98 13.70
N ILE A 283 -7.85 1.80 13.00
CA ILE A 283 -7.93 1.11 11.72
C ILE A 283 -7.13 1.87 10.66
N ALA A 284 -7.22 3.20 10.58
CA ALA A 284 -6.43 3.98 9.63
C ALA A 284 -4.91 3.84 9.86
N LYS A 285 -4.48 3.87 11.13
CA LYS A 285 -3.09 3.61 11.52
C LYS A 285 -2.66 2.17 11.22
N ALA A 286 -3.54 1.21 11.43
CA ALA A 286 -3.30 -0.19 11.11
C ALA A 286 -3.19 -0.45 9.60
N ILE A 287 -4.04 0.16 8.76
CA ILE A 287 -3.90 0.16 7.29
C ILE A 287 -2.54 0.71 6.89
N THR A 288 -2.12 1.82 7.50
CA THR A 288 -0.80 2.43 7.25
C THR A 288 0.33 1.47 7.59
N ILE A 289 0.32 0.90 8.81
CA ILE A 289 1.32 -0.08 9.26
C ILE A 289 1.36 -1.29 8.32
N GLN A 290 0.21 -1.81 7.92
CA GLN A 290 0.12 -2.96 7.02
C GLN A 290 0.70 -2.66 5.64
N ASN A 291 0.47 -1.46 5.08
CA ASN A 291 1.05 -1.06 3.80
C ASN A 291 2.57 -0.93 3.89
N VAL A 292 3.09 -0.28 4.93
CA VAL A 292 4.54 -0.13 5.14
C VAL A 292 5.20 -1.49 5.38
N ALA A 293 4.61 -2.35 6.20
CA ALA A 293 5.10 -3.70 6.45
C ALA A 293 5.10 -4.54 5.17
N THR A 294 4.05 -4.43 4.35
CA THR A 294 3.97 -5.12 3.05
C THR A 294 5.08 -4.64 2.11
N ALA A 295 5.26 -3.33 1.98
CA ALA A 295 6.34 -2.75 1.18
C ALA A 295 7.71 -3.24 1.66
N SER A 296 7.92 -3.36 2.98
CA SER A 296 9.15 -3.91 3.55
C SER A 296 9.35 -5.40 3.27
N VAL A 297 8.29 -6.20 3.31
CA VAL A 297 8.37 -7.66 3.09
C VAL A 297 8.64 -8.01 1.63
N LEU A 298 8.06 -7.26 0.69
CA LEU A 298 8.17 -7.52 -0.75
C LEU A 298 9.36 -6.76 -1.38
N GLY A 299 9.54 -5.52 -0.94
CA GLY A 299 10.51 -4.58 -1.47
C GLY A 299 11.91 -4.78 -0.93
N HIS A 300 12.90 -4.45 -1.76
CA HIS A 300 14.31 -4.37 -1.40
C HIS A 300 14.58 -3.07 -0.63
N SER A 301 15.59 -3.09 0.23
CA SER A 301 16.01 -1.94 1.04
C SER A 301 16.38 -0.70 0.23
N SER A 302 16.68 -0.85 -1.05
CA SER A 302 17.02 0.26 -1.93
C SER A 302 15.84 0.98 -2.58
N LEU A 303 14.60 0.48 -2.42
CA LEU A 303 13.42 1.16 -2.96
C LEU A 303 13.29 2.58 -2.35
N PRO A 304 13.40 3.65 -3.15
CA PRO A 304 13.10 4.99 -2.71
C PRO A 304 11.59 5.19 -2.57
N ILE A 305 11.24 6.02 -1.59
CA ILE A 305 9.88 6.41 -1.27
C ILE A 305 9.66 7.83 -1.80
N ILE A 306 8.76 7.96 -2.77
CA ILE A 306 8.48 9.20 -3.48
C ILE A 306 7.13 9.73 -3.00
N PRO A 307 7.11 10.74 -2.11
CA PRO A 307 5.86 11.40 -1.73
C PRO A 307 5.34 12.27 -2.88
N ILE A 308 4.03 12.25 -3.08
CA ILE A 308 3.28 13.13 -3.97
C ILE A 308 2.21 13.81 -3.11
N GLY A 309 2.11 15.13 -3.16
CA GLY A 309 1.11 15.89 -2.39
C GLY A 309 0.25 16.84 -3.21
#